data_AF-A0A0R3E0Q4-F1
#
_entry.id   AF-A0A0R3E0Q4-F1
#
_cell.length_a   1.000
_cell.length_b   1.000
_cell.length_c   1.000
_cell.angle_alpha   90.00
_cell.angle_beta   90.00
_cell.angle_gamma   90.00
#
_symmetry.space_group_name_H-M   'P 1'
#
loop_
_entity.id
_entity.type
_entity.pdbx_description
1 polymer ?
#
loop_
_entity_poly.entity_id
_entity_poly.type
_entity_poly.pdbx_seq_one_letter_code
_entity_poly.pdbx_strand_id
1 'polypeptide(L)'
;MRLVPRGRGLRDPNLRDRLYELLEHDPLAYSVGSRFIQLVISVIVLDVVAMILASVPELDARYGTLFSAIKILAVIVFALEYAARLWTVAGHTPRKGSALSDRLGYAFSALGIIDLMAFLPAAIVLVMGRHATLAALGVLPFFKLIRYSPAMRSLLAAVHAERRALIGCVVILIGVVLTFASLLYAIERDVQPTKLGTIPDAMWWAIVTLGTVGYGDVVPVTALGKFISVFAIISGFAMIALPVAIISTAFAEEVKRRDFVVTWGMLARVPLFSHLSAAEIADIMRLLRARTIEQGEILVRRGDPASSMYFITAGEVEITLPNQHVRLADGTFFGEIALLHKTKRSGTVTATRKTRLLVLDAQHFHALIERMPTLAAHVHTTAKARLEETGDLAATELAQAEREGTDR
;
A
#
# COMPACT_ATOMS: atom_id res chain seq x y z
N MET A 1 7.68 -22.99 -40.88
CA MET A 1 6.52 -22.64 -40.03
C MET A 1 6.65 -23.39 -38.71
N ARG A 2 7.36 -22.82 -37.72
CA ARG A 2 7.58 -23.45 -36.40
C ARG A 2 6.43 -23.04 -35.48
N LEU A 3 5.72 -24.03 -34.97
CA LEU A 3 4.61 -23.89 -34.04
C LEU A 3 5.05 -23.08 -32.81
N VAL A 4 4.45 -21.90 -32.65
CA VAL A 4 4.47 -21.15 -31.39
C VAL A 4 3.82 -22.05 -30.33
N PRO A 5 4.48 -22.34 -29.19
CA PRO A 5 3.83 -23.11 -28.14
C PRO A 5 2.69 -22.25 -27.59
N ARG A 6 1.47 -22.78 -27.73
CA ARG A 6 0.25 -22.22 -27.15
C ARG A 6 0.50 -21.92 -25.67
N GLY A 7 0.47 -20.64 -25.28
CA GLY A 7 0.37 -20.26 -23.88
C GLY A 7 -0.84 -20.97 -23.27
N ARG A 8 -0.65 -21.62 -22.11
CA ARG A 8 -1.75 -22.30 -21.40
C ARG A 8 -2.87 -21.30 -21.16
N GLY A 9 -4.02 -21.55 -21.77
CA GLY A 9 -5.20 -20.74 -21.61
C GLY A 9 -5.76 -20.84 -20.19
N LEU A 10 -6.46 -19.78 -19.77
CA LEU A 10 -7.28 -19.64 -18.56
C LEU A 10 -8.45 -20.65 -18.54
N ARG A 11 -8.16 -21.95 -18.55
CA ARG A 11 -9.15 -23.03 -18.37
C ARG A 11 -8.59 -23.98 -17.31
N ASP A 12 -9.21 -23.90 -16.13
CA ASP A 12 -8.92 -24.58 -14.87
C ASP A 12 -7.55 -24.26 -14.22
N PRO A 13 -7.49 -23.26 -13.32
CA PRO A 13 -6.29 -23.03 -12.52
C PRO A 13 -6.05 -24.24 -11.61
N ASN A 14 -4.82 -24.79 -11.68
CA ASN A 14 -4.40 -25.87 -10.80
C ASN A 14 -4.40 -25.37 -9.34
N LEU A 15 -4.40 -26.30 -8.39
CA LEU A 15 -4.38 -26.01 -6.95
C LEU A 15 -3.24 -25.05 -6.57
N ARG A 16 -2.11 -25.17 -7.27
CA ARG A 16 -0.94 -24.32 -7.14
C ARG A 16 -1.15 -22.88 -7.63
N ASP A 17 -1.85 -22.71 -8.74
CA ASP A 17 -2.13 -21.40 -9.33
C ASP A 17 -3.15 -20.65 -8.46
N ARG A 18 -4.16 -21.37 -7.95
CA ARG A 18 -5.13 -20.83 -6.97
C ARG A 18 -4.44 -20.41 -5.65
N LEU A 19 -3.52 -21.22 -5.15
CA LEU A 19 -2.73 -20.89 -3.95
C LEU A 19 -1.78 -19.71 -4.19
N TYR A 20 -1.16 -19.62 -5.38
CA TYR A 20 -0.35 -18.48 -5.76
C TYR A 20 -1.18 -17.19 -5.78
N GLU A 21 -2.35 -17.21 -6.42
CA GLU A 21 -3.26 -16.06 -6.42
C GLU A 21 -3.71 -15.67 -5.00
N LEU A 22 -4.01 -16.65 -4.13
CA LEU A 22 -4.40 -16.42 -2.74
C LEU A 22 -3.27 -15.78 -1.90
N LEU A 23 -2.03 -16.18 -2.14
CA LEU A 23 -0.86 -15.81 -1.33
C LEU A 23 -0.15 -14.54 -1.84
N GLU A 24 -0.14 -14.28 -3.15
CA GLU A 24 0.65 -13.23 -3.79
C GLU A 24 -0.16 -11.99 -4.20
N HIS A 25 -1.46 -12.12 -4.52
CA HIS A 25 -2.28 -10.98 -4.98
C HIS A 25 -3.05 -10.33 -3.82
N ASP A 26 -3.20 -9.00 -3.85
CA ASP A 26 -4.02 -8.25 -2.89
C ASP A 26 -5.48 -8.78 -2.96
N PRO A 27 -5.95 -9.51 -1.93
CA PRO A 27 -7.28 -10.08 -1.98
C PRO A 27 -8.33 -8.98 -1.94
N LEU A 28 -9.44 -9.17 -2.66
CA LEU A 28 -10.67 -8.41 -2.40
C LEU A 28 -10.99 -8.52 -0.91
N ALA A 29 -11.39 -7.43 -0.24
CA ALA A 29 -11.84 -7.59 1.16
C ALA A 29 -13.03 -8.55 1.18
N TYR A 30 -13.00 -9.47 2.13
CA TYR A 30 -13.91 -10.62 2.29
C TYR A 30 -13.67 -11.85 1.40
N SER A 31 -12.63 -11.87 0.55
CA SER A 31 -12.22 -13.13 -0.07
C SER A 31 -11.59 -14.08 0.96
N VAL A 32 -11.53 -15.38 0.63
CA VAL A 32 -10.82 -16.38 1.44
C VAL A 32 -9.37 -15.94 1.72
N GLY A 33 -8.74 -15.22 0.78
CA GLY A 33 -7.39 -14.68 0.94
C GLY A 33 -7.32 -13.57 1.97
N SER A 34 -8.33 -12.71 2.05
CA SER A 34 -8.40 -11.65 3.07
C SER A 34 -8.52 -12.25 4.48
N ARG A 35 -9.33 -13.29 4.68
CA ARG A 35 -9.43 -14.01 5.96
C ARG A 35 -8.13 -14.71 6.32
N PHE A 36 -7.45 -15.32 5.35
CA PHE A 36 -6.15 -15.93 5.56
C PHE A 36 -5.10 -14.88 6.01
N ILE A 37 -5.04 -13.73 5.34
CA ILE A 37 -4.15 -12.63 5.74
C ILE A 37 -4.48 -12.15 7.16
N GLN A 38 -5.76 -11.95 7.50
CA GLN A 38 -6.17 -11.55 8.84
C GLN A 38 -5.77 -12.58 9.90
N LEU A 39 -5.88 -13.88 9.59
CA LEU A 39 -5.43 -14.96 10.47
C LEU A 39 -3.92 -14.87 10.71
N VAL A 40 -3.12 -14.72 9.66
CA VAL A 40 -1.65 -14.62 9.79
C VAL A 40 -1.25 -13.37 10.59
N ILE A 41 -1.87 -12.22 10.32
CA ILE A 41 -1.66 -10.99 11.11
C ILE A 41 -2.02 -11.23 12.58
N SER A 42 -3.13 -11.91 12.86
CA SER A 42 -3.56 -12.21 14.23
C SER A 42 -2.54 -13.11 14.95
N VAL A 43 -1.97 -14.09 14.25
CA VAL A 43 -0.90 -14.95 14.78
C VAL A 43 0.37 -14.12 15.06
N ILE A 44 0.75 -13.19 14.17
CA ILE A 44 1.90 -12.29 14.39
C ILE A 44 1.68 -11.44 15.64
N VAL A 45 0.51 -10.79 15.76
CA VAL A 45 0.21 -9.93 16.90
C VAL A 45 0.19 -10.74 18.19
N LEU A 46 -0.45 -11.91 18.19
CA LEU A 46 -0.50 -12.80 19.36
C LEU A 46 0.91 -13.26 19.78
N ASP A 47 1.77 -13.62 18.82
CA ASP A 47 3.14 -14.05 19.07
C ASP A 47 4.03 -12.91 19.63
N VAL A 48 3.89 -11.70 19.10
CA VAL A 48 4.62 -10.51 19.59
C VAL A 48 4.14 -10.14 20.99
N VAL A 49 2.83 -10.15 21.25
CA VAL A 49 2.29 -9.89 22.59
C VAL A 49 2.75 -10.96 23.58
N ALA A 50 2.71 -12.24 23.20
CA ALA A 50 3.23 -13.32 24.04
C ALA A 50 4.73 -13.15 24.34
N MET A 51 5.53 -12.73 23.35
CA MET A 51 6.94 -12.40 23.57
C MET A 51 7.13 -11.26 24.58
N ILE A 52 6.35 -10.18 24.46
CA ILE A 52 6.44 -9.04 25.38
C ILE A 52 6.08 -9.50 26.80
N LEU A 53 4.99 -10.25 26.98
CA LEU A 53 4.55 -10.75 28.28
C LEU A 53 5.54 -11.77 28.88
N ALA A 54 6.13 -12.64 28.05
CA ALA A 54 7.15 -13.59 28.47
C ALA A 54 8.47 -12.90 28.89
N SER A 55 8.68 -11.64 28.53
CA SER A 55 9.87 -10.89 28.99
C SER A 55 9.78 -10.47 30.46
N VAL A 56 8.58 -10.53 31.07
CA VAL A 56 8.35 -10.23 32.49
C VAL A 56 8.47 -11.52 33.31
N PRO A 57 9.45 -11.64 34.23
CA PRO A 57 9.74 -12.89 34.93
C PRO A 57 8.54 -13.48 35.70
N GLU A 58 7.71 -12.63 36.32
CA GLU A 58 6.54 -13.06 37.09
C GLU A 58 5.45 -13.66 36.20
N LEU A 59 5.29 -13.12 35.00
CA LEU A 59 4.32 -13.62 34.02
C LEU A 59 4.83 -14.90 33.35
N ASP A 60 6.12 -14.96 33.03
CA ASP A 60 6.73 -16.16 32.45
C ASP A 60 6.73 -17.34 33.43
N ALA A 61 6.99 -17.09 34.71
CA ALA A 61 6.88 -18.12 35.75
C ALA A 61 5.46 -18.71 35.88
N ARG A 62 4.41 -17.91 35.60
CA ARG A 62 3.01 -18.32 35.73
C ARG A 62 2.40 -18.87 34.43
N TYR A 63 2.79 -18.33 33.28
CA TYR A 63 2.17 -18.60 31.98
C TYR A 63 3.18 -19.06 30.90
N GLY A 64 4.44 -19.35 31.26
CA GLY A 64 5.51 -19.70 30.31
C GLY A 64 5.19 -20.87 29.38
N THR A 65 4.43 -21.87 29.85
CA THR A 65 3.94 -22.97 29.00
C THR A 65 2.98 -22.48 27.91
N LEU A 66 2.08 -21.55 28.23
CA LEU A 66 1.18 -20.94 27.27
C LEU A 66 1.94 -20.09 26.25
N PHE A 67 2.90 -19.27 26.71
CA PHE A 67 3.74 -18.45 25.82
C PHE A 67 4.57 -19.32 24.87
N SER A 68 5.14 -20.42 25.39
CA SER A 68 5.87 -21.41 24.58
C SER A 68 4.95 -22.08 23.55
N ALA A 69 3.71 -22.45 23.92
CA ALA A 69 2.75 -23.04 23.00
C ALA A 69 2.36 -22.06 21.88
N ILE A 70 2.13 -20.78 22.20
CA ILE A 70 1.88 -19.72 21.22
C ILE A 70 3.08 -19.58 20.27
N LYS A 71 4.30 -19.56 20.80
CA LYS A 71 5.53 -19.46 20.01
C LYS A 71 5.68 -20.63 19.04
N ILE A 72 5.45 -21.86 19.51
CA ILE A 72 5.51 -23.08 18.68
C ILE A 72 4.45 -23.02 17.58
N LEU A 73 3.21 -22.62 17.92
CA LEU A 73 2.14 -22.46 16.94
C LEU A 73 2.52 -21.43 15.86
N ALA A 74 3.05 -20.27 16.26
CA ALA A 74 3.48 -19.23 15.34
C ALA A 74 4.60 -19.73 14.40
N VAL A 75 5.61 -20.41 14.93
CA VAL A 75 6.69 -21.02 14.13
C VAL A 75 6.14 -22.00 13.10
N ILE A 76 5.20 -22.88 13.50
CA ILE A 76 4.57 -23.84 12.58
C ILE A 76 3.80 -23.10 11.48
N VAL A 77 2.93 -22.15 11.85
CA VAL A 77 2.12 -21.39 10.89
C VAL A 77 3.01 -20.65 9.89
N PHE A 78 4.06 -19.97 10.36
CA PHE A 78 4.96 -19.21 9.49
C PHE A 78 5.84 -20.10 8.61
N ALA A 79 6.31 -21.24 9.13
CA ALA A 79 7.07 -22.21 8.34
C ALA A 79 6.21 -22.83 7.23
N LEU A 80 4.96 -23.19 7.54
CA LEU A 80 4.00 -23.71 6.56
C LEU A 80 3.67 -22.65 5.50
N GLU A 81 3.46 -21.40 5.91
CA GLU A 81 3.24 -20.30 4.98
C GLU A 81 4.46 -20.10 4.05
N TYR A 82 5.67 -20.06 4.61
CA TYR A 82 6.90 -19.90 3.82
C TYR A 82 7.11 -21.06 2.84
N ALA A 83 6.86 -22.29 3.27
CA ALA A 83 6.93 -23.48 2.42
C ALA A 83 5.88 -23.43 1.29
N ALA A 84 4.66 -23.01 1.59
CA ALA A 84 3.61 -22.82 0.59
C ALA A 84 4.03 -21.79 -0.46
N ARG A 85 4.62 -20.66 -0.06
CA ARG A 85 5.12 -19.62 -0.97
C ARG A 85 6.27 -20.12 -1.86
N LEU A 86 7.23 -20.83 -1.27
CA LEU A 86 8.32 -21.44 -2.03
C LEU A 86 7.79 -22.47 -3.06
N TRP A 87 6.72 -23.17 -2.70
CA TRP A 87 6.07 -24.10 -3.61
C TRP A 87 5.27 -23.42 -4.72
N THR A 88 4.54 -22.34 -4.44
CA THR A 88 3.67 -21.65 -5.41
C THR A 88 4.44 -20.79 -6.41
N VAL A 89 5.54 -20.15 -6.00
CA VAL A 89 6.32 -19.21 -6.84
C VAL A 89 6.85 -19.82 -8.14
N ALA A 90 7.26 -21.10 -8.13
CA ALA A 90 7.93 -21.65 -9.32
C ALA A 90 7.02 -21.69 -10.56
N GLY A 91 7.46 -21.13 -11.69
CA GLY A 91 6.66 -21.02 -12.91
C GLY A 91 5.69 -19.82 -12.94
N HIS A 92 5.63 -18.99 -11.89
CA HIS A 92 4.87 -17.73 -11.87
C HIS A 92 5.78 -16.49 -11.95
N THR A 93 7.10 -16.67 -11.95
CA THR A 93 8.06 -15.57 -12.12
C THR A 93 8.10 -15.11 -13.58
N PRO A 94 8.19 -13.79 -13.87
CA PRO A 94 8.28 -13.27 -15.24
C PRO A 94 9.54 -13.73 -16.01
N ARG A 95 10.60 -14.12 -15.29
CA ARG A 95 11.81 -14.69 -15.89
C ARG A 95 11.57 -16.17 -16.20
N LYS A 96 11.80 -16.58 -17.45
CA LYS A 96 11.82 -17.99 -17.86
C LYS A 96 13.02 -18.71 -17.24
N GLY A 97 12.88 -19.10 -15.97
CA GLY A 97 13.86 -19.88 -15.22
C GLY A 97 13.40 -21.32 -14.97
N SER A 98 14.26 -22.12 -14.33
CA SER A 98 13.87 -23.40 -13.74
C SER A 98 13.11 -23.17 -12.44
N ALA A 99 12.29 -24.15 -12.02
CA ALA A 99 11.56 -24.08 -10.75
C ALA A 99 12.49 -23.85 -9.53
N LEU A 100 13.73 -24.33 -9.58
CA LEU A 100 14.72 -24.08 -8.53
C LEU A 100 15.23 -22.63 -8.54
N SER A 101 15.41 -22.05 -9.72
CA SER A 101 15.81 -20.64 -9.88
C SER A 101 14.76 -19.69 -9.29
N ASP A 102 13.48 -19.97 -9.56
CA ASP A 102 12.36 -19.17 -9.01
C ASP A 102 12.30 -19.22 -7.48
N ARG A 103 12.49 -20.41 -6.91
CA ARG A 103 12.52 -20.64 -5.46
C ARG A 103 13.67 -19.92 -4.78
N LEU A 104 14.87 -20.04 -5.33
CA LEU A 104 16.05 -19.35 -4.80
C LEU A 104 15.91 -17.83 -4.97
N GLY A 105 15.38 -17.38 -6.10
CA GLY A 105 15.07 -15.97 -6.34
C GLY A 105 14.12 -15.40 -5.29
N TYR A 106 13.11 -16.16 -4.88
CA TYR A 106 12.23 -15.77 -3.78
C TYR A 106 12.93 -15.79 -2.41
N ALA A 107 13.64 -16.88 -2.08
CA ALA A 107 14.31 -17.03 -0.78
C ALA A 107 15.33 -15.91 -0.49
N PHE A 108 16.02 -15.42 -1.52
CA PHE A 108 16.97 -14.30 -1.41
C PHE A 108 16.37 -12.92 -1.72
N SER A 109 15.05 -12.83 -1.91
CA SER A 109 14.35 -11.55 -2.04
C SER A 109 14.15 -10.88 -0.67
N ALA A 110 13.95 -9.56 -0.64
CA ALA A 110 13.72 -8.83 0.61
C ALA A 110 12.50 -9.38 1.40
N LEU A 111 11.41 -9.74 0.71
CA LEU A 111 10.23 -10.33 1.36
C LEU A 111 10.47 -11.77 1.81
N GLY A 112 11.20 -12.57 1.03
CA GLY A 112 11.56 -13.95 1.41
C GLY A 112 12.47 -13.99 2.63
N ILE A 113 13.42 -13.06 2.74
CA ILE A 113 14.27 -12.91 3.92
C ILE A 113 13.45 -12.55 5.16
N ILE A 114 12.49 -11.62 5.04
CA ILE A 114 11.58 -11.27 6.15
C ILE A 114 10.78 -12.50 6.60
N ASP A 115 10.20 -13.25 5.65
CA ASP A 115 9.43 -14.45 5.99
C ASP A 115 10.30 -15.53 6.65
N LEU A 116 11.55 -15.70 6.21
CA LEU A 116 12.48 -16.64 6.81
C LEU A 116 12.87 -16.21 8.23
N MET A 117 13.20 -14.93 8.41
CA MET A 117 13.56 -14.34 9.71
C MET A 117 12.41 -14.38 10.72
N ALA A 118 11.16 -14.43 10.26
CA ALA A 118 9.98 -14.49 11.12
C ALA A 118 9.80 -15.82 11.87
N PHE A 119 10.47 -16.91 11.48
CA PHE A 119 10.34 -18.19 12.20
C PHE A 119 11.65 -18.92 12.42
N LEU A 120 12.64 -18.76 11.52
CA LEU A 120 13.87 -19.55 11.57
C LEU A 120 14.64 -19.35 12.88
N PRO A 121 14.83 -18.13 13.41
CA PRO A 121 15.56 -17.95 14.67
C PRO A 121 14.87 -18.64 15.85
N ALA A 122 13.53 -18.53 15.94
CA ALA A 122 12.76 -19.20 16.98
C ALA A 122 12.76 -20.73 16.82
N ALA A 123 12.71 -21.24 15.59
CA ALA A 123 12.84 -22.68 15.31
C ALA A 123 14.19 -23.23 15.77
N ILE A 124 15.28 -22.49 15.52
CA ILE A 124 16.63 -22.85 15.99
C ILE A 124 16.68 -22.89 17.52
N VAL A 125 16.08 -21.91 18.22
CA VAL A 125 15.99 -21.91 19.69
C VAL A 125 15.30 -23.16 20.22
N LEU A 126 14.14 -23.50 19.65
CA LEU A 126 13.33 -24.63 20.09
C LEU A 126 14.08 -25.96 19.95
N VAL A 127 14.94 -26.09 18.93
CA VAL A 127 15.76 -27.30 18.71
C VAL A 127 17.03 -27.30 19.58
N MET A 128 17.68 -26.16 19.73
CA MET A 128 18.97 -26.06 20.45
C MET A 128 18.84 -25.87 21.97
N GLY A 129 17.65 -25.54 22.49
CA GLY A 129 17.40 -25.34 23.93
C GLY A 129 18.09 -24.10 24.54
N ARG A 130 18.55 -23.14 23.72
CA ARG A 130 19.22 -21.91 24.21
C ARG A 130 18.26 -20.73 24.22
N HIS A 131 17.61 -20.51 25.36
CA HIS A 131 16.50 -19.55 25.50
C HIS A 131 16.94 -18.07 25.59
N ALA A 132 18.15 -17.76 26.07
CA ALA A 132 18.51 -16.38 26.46
C ALA A 132 19.02 -15.48 25.33
N THR A 133 19.91 -15.94 24.45
CA THR A 133 20.58 -15.08 23.45
C THR A 133 19.74 -14.78 22.22
N LEU A 134 18.70 -15.57 21.96
CA LEU A 134 17.85 -15.46 20.78
C LEU A 134 16.47 -14.87 21.11
N ALA A 135 16.19 -14.59 22.39
CA ALA A 135 14.97 -13.89 22.84
C ALA A 135 14.83 -12.49 22.19
N ALA A 136 15.95 -11.79 22.00
CA ALA A 136 15.97 -10.50 21.30
C ALA A 136 15.51 -10.58 19.83
N LEU A 137 15.64 -11.76 19.20
CA LEU A 137 15.16 -12.01 17.84
C LEU A 137 13.66 -12.34 17.79
N GLY A 138 12.99 -12.43 18.94
CA GLY A 138 11.55 -12.65 19.01
C GLY A 138 10.72 -11.52 18.39
N VAL A 139 11.32 -10.34 18.15
CA VAL A 139 10.68 -9.20 17.48
C VAL A 139 10.61 -9.40 15.96
N LEU A 140 11.42 -10.29 15.38
CA LEU A 140 11.50 -10.45 13.92
C LEU A 140 10.17 -10.78 13.20
N PRO A 141 9.24 -11.57 13.77
CA PRO A 141 7.91 -11.78 13.20
C PRO A 141 7.14 -10.48 12.95
N PHE A 142 7.37 -9.42 13.72
CA PHE A 142 6.74 -8.11 13.52
C PHE A 142 7.00 -7.55 12.11
N PHE A 143 8.21 -7.74 11.57
CA PHE A 143 8.55 -7.24 10.24
C PHE A 143 7.73 -7.90 9.12
N LYS A 144 7.12 -9.06 9.38
CA LYS A 144 6.22 -9.72 8.44
C LYS A 144 4.97 -8.88 8.12
N LEU A 145 4.59 -7.94 9.00
CA LEU A 145 3.53 -6.96 8.74
C LEU A 145 3.81 -6.07 7.51
N ILE A 146 5.08 -5.86 7.14
CA ILE A 146 5.46 -5.12 5.93
C ILE A 146 4.80 -5.73 4.68
N ARG A 147 4.66 -7.06 4.64
CA ARG A 147 4.06 -7.76 3.51
C ARG A 147 2.58 -7.45 3.34
N TYR A 148 1.84 -7.39 4.46
CA TYR A 148 0.40 -7.24 4.44
C TYR A 148 -0.07 -5.79 4.48
N SER A 149 0.86 -4.84 4.68
CA SER A 149 0.57 -3.41 4.60
C SER A 149 0.93 -2.85 3.22
N PRO A 150 -0.08 -2.49 2.40
CA PRO A 150 0.14 -1.85 1.11
C PRO A 150 0.98 -0.57 1.21
N ALA A 151 0.82 0.20 2.28
CA ALA A 151 1.55 1.44 2.52
C ALA A 151 3.04 1.18 2.80
N MET A 152 3.37 0.14 3.58
CA MET A 152 4.76 -0.22 3.86
C MET A 152 5.50 -0.70 2.61
N ARG A 153 4.81 -1.39 1.69
CA ARG A 153 5.39 -1.77 0.39
C ARG A 153 5.72 -0.54 -0.46
N SER A 154 4.83 0.46 -0.49
CA SER A 154 5.09 1.75 -1.16
C SER A 154 6.26 2.51 -0.52
N LEU A 155 6.36 2.52 0.81
CA LEU A 155 7.50 3.12 1.51
C LEU A 155 8.83 2.42 1.17
N LEU A 156 8.86 1.09 1.16
CA LEU A 156 10.06 0.32 0.82
C LEU A 156 10.47 0.56 -0.64
N ALA A 157 9.51 0.62 -1.56
CA ALA A 157 9.75 0.94 -2.96
C ALA A 157 10.31 2.36 -3.12
N ALA A 158 9.76 3.34 -2.40
CA ALA A 158 10.27 4.72 -2.38
C ALA A 158 11.71 4.80 -1.87
N VAL A 159 12.01 4.13 -0.75
CA VAL A 159 13.39 4.06 -0.19
C VAL A 159 14.35 3.38 -1.18
N HIS A 160 13.91 2.32 -1.86
CA HIS A 160 14.75 1.62 -2.82
C HIS A 160 15.02 2.45 -4.09
N ALA A 161 14.03 3.24 -4.53
CA ALA A 161 14.16 4.18 -5.63
C ALA A 161 15.19 5.27 -5.29
N GLU A 162 15.11 5.84 -4.09
CA GLU A 162 15.97 6.94 -3.64
C GLU A 162 17.23 6.50 -2.88
N ARG A 163 17.57 5.20 -2.90
CA ARG A 163 18.71 4.65 -2.13
C ARG A 163 20.03 5.40 -2.36
N ARG A 164 20.27 5.91 -3.58
CA ARG A 164 21.49 6.66 -3.90
C ARG A 164 21.52 8.01 -3.17
N ALA A 165 20.41 8.73 -3.16
CA ALA A 165 20.28 10.00 -2.45
C ALA A 165 20.36 9.79 -0.92
N LEU A 166 19.70 8.75 -0.41
CA LEU A 166 19.74 8.39 1.01
C LEU A 166 21.14 7.97 1.48
N ILE A 167 21.86 7.18 0.69
CA ILE A 167 23.27 6.85 0.98
C ILE A 167 24.11 8.14 1.01
N GLY A 168 23.88 9.08 0.09
CA GLY A 168 24.53 10.39 0.11
C GLY A 168 24.26 11.15 1.42
N CYS A 169 23.02 11.15 1.91
CA CYS A 169 22.66 11.78 3.19
C CYS A 169 23.41 11.15 4.37
N VAL A 170 23.53 9.82 4.40
CA VAL A 170 24.27 9.10 5.44
C VAL A 170 25.77 9.42 5.39
N VAL A 171 26.36 9.49 4.19
CA VAL A 171 27.78 9.88 4.03
C VAL A 171 28.03 11.30 4.53
N ILE A 172 27.15 12.25 4.17
CA ILE A 172 27.25 13.64 4.65
C ILE A 172 27.08 13.68 6.18
N LEU A 173 26.12 12.94 6.74
CA LEU A 173 25.90 12.86 8.19
C LEU A 173 27.14 12.36 8.93
N ILE A 174 27.75 11.27 8.45
CA ILE A 174 29.01 10.74 9.02
C ILE A 174 30.11 11.79 8.95
N GLY A 175 30.25 12.48 7.81
CA GLY A 175 31.22 13.57 7.66
C GLY A 175 31.02 14.68 8.70
N VAL A 176 29.78 15.17 8.85
CA VAL A 176 29.42 16.22 9.83
C VAL A 176 29.68 15.76 11.27
N VAL A 177 29.30 14.52 11.61
CA VAL A 177 29.59 13.91 12.92
C VAL A 177 31.10 13.92 13.19
N LEU A 178 31.90 13.43 12.25
CA LEU A 178 33.35 13.35 12.41
C LEU A 178 33.99 14.74 12.53
N THR A 179 33.54 15.72 11.75
CA THR A 179 34.03 17.10 11.83
C THR A 179 33.77 17.70 13.21
N PHE A 180 32.53 17.66 13.71
CA PHE A 180 32.21 18.25 15.01
C PHE A 180 32.80 17.47 16.19
N ALA A 181 32.84 16.13 16.10
CA ALA A 181 33.51 15.30 17.09
C ALA A 181 35.00 15.62 17.19
N SER A 182 35.69 15.76 16.06
CA SER A 182 37.13 16.08 16.04
C SER A 182 37.42 17.48 16.58
N LEU A 183 36.57 18.46 16.25
CA LEU A 183 36.68 19.83 16.77
C LEU A 183 36.49 19.88 18.28
N LEU A 184 35.45 19.20 18.81
CA LEU A 184 35.23 19.16 20.25
C LEU A 184 36.30 18.38 20.98
N TYR A 185 36.75 17.24 20.45
CA TYR A 185 37.90 16.53 21.00
C TYR A 185 39.13 17.45 21.09
N ALA A 186 39.43 18.22 20.03
CA ALA A 186 40.58 19.12 20.03
C ALA A 186 40.51 20.23 21.09
N ILE A 187 39.30 20.63 21.51
CA ILE A 187 39.09 21.76 22.44
C ILE A 187 38.84 21.30 23.87
N GLU A 188 38.06 20.24 24.04
CA GLU A 188 37.53 19.82 25.33
C GLU A 188 38.29 18.64 25.94
N ARG A 189 39.18 17.94 25.21
CA ARG A 189 39.88 16.74 25.73
C ARG A 189 40.64 16.99 27.03
N ASP A 190 41.24 18.17 27.18
CA ASP A 190 42.06 18.51 28.34
C ASP A 190 41.20 18.93 29.54
N VAL A 191 39.98 19.44 29.27
CA VAL A 191 39.02 19.90 30.29
C VAL A 191 38.08 18.77 30.72
N GLN A 192 37.72 17.88 29.79
CA GLN A 192 36.78 16.78 29.96
C GLN A 192 37.36 15.44 29.46
N PRO A 193 38.50 14.97 30.00
CA PRO A 193 39.18 13.76 29.51
C PRO A 193 38.35 12.48 29.63
N THR A 194 37.40 12.42 30.57
CA THR A 194 36.54 11.25 30.77
C THR A 194 35.31 11.22 29.86
N LYS A 195 34.92 12.36 29.27
CA LYS A 195 33.69 12.50 28.47
C LYS A 195 33.94 12.82 27.01
N LEU A 196 34.99 13.59 26.71
CA LEU A 196 35.39 14.03 25.37
C LEU A 196 36.88 13.76 25.12
N GLY A 197 37.46 12.80 25.84
CA GLY A 197 38.88 12.46 25.77
C GLY A 197 39.28 11.61 24.57
N THR A 198 38.32 11.09 23.79
CA THR A 198 38.58 10.39 22.53
C THR A 198 37.61 10.85 21.44
N ILE A 199 37.99 10.68 20.18
CA ILE A 199 37.11 11.01 19.04
C ILE A 199 35.80 10.20 19.09
N PRO A 200 35.79 8.88 19.36
CA PRO A 200 34.54 8.12 19.52
C PRO A 200 33.62 8.67 20.61
N ASP A 201 34.15 9.10 21.75
CA ASP A 201 33.33 9.69 22.82
C ASP A 201 32.71 11.03 22.36
N ALA A 202 33.47 11.84 21.62
CA ALA A 202 32.95 13.06 21.00
C ALA A 202 31.96 12.78 19.85
N MET A 203 32.10 11.65 19.14
CA MET A 203 31.12 11.21 18.14
C MET A 203 29.78 10.87 18.77
N TRP A 204 29.75 10.26 19.96
CA TRP A 204 28.51 10.01 20.69
C TRP A 204 27.75 11.31 20.94
N TRP A 205 28.44 12.35 21.46
CA TRP A 205 27.86 13.68 21.64
C TRP A 205 27.33 14.26 20.32
N ALA A 206 28.12 14.18 19.24
CA ALA A 206 27.76 14.72 17.94
C ALA A 206 26.51 14.02 17.37
N ILE A 207 26.42 12.70 17.47
CA ILE A 207 25.26 11.91 17.02
C ILE A 207 24.01 12.28 17.83
N VAL A 208 24.11 12.36 19.16
CA VAL A 208 22.98 12.72 20.04
C VAL A 208 22.49 14.15 19.78
N THR A 209 23.41 15.09 19.51
CA THR A 209 23.11 16.49 19.25
C THR A 209 22.53 16.70 17.83
N LEU A 210 23.19 16.15 16.80
CA LEU A 210 22.74 16.23 15.41
C LEU A 210 21.43 15.47 15.18
N GLY A 211 21.25 14.36 15.90
CA GLY A 211 20.02 13.57 15.93
C GLY A 211 18.89 14.20 16.76
N THR A 212 19.08 15.41 17.30
CA THR A 212 18.09 16.16 18.10
C THR A 212 17.56 15.41 19.33
N VAL A 213 18.31 14.43 19.86
CA VAL A 213 17.91 13.65 21.05
C VAL A 213 18.25 14.41 22.33
N GLY A 214 19.51 14.87 22.46
CA GLY A 214 19.94 15.71 23.57
C GLY A 214 19.76 15.12 24.97
N TYR A 215 20.31 13.93 25.24
CA TYR A 215 20.21 13.29 26.58
C TYR A 215 20.74 14.15 27.73
N GLY A 216 21.68 15.06 27.46
CA GLY A 216 22.28 15.94 28.47
C GLY A 216 23.34 15.27 29.35
N ASP A 217 23.79 14.08 28.97
CA ASP A 217 24.86 13.30 29.61
C ASP A 217 26.25 13.92 29.42
N VAL A 218 26.51 14.51 28.25
CA VAL A 218 27.76 15.21 27.90
C VAL A 218 27.43 16.53 27.20
N VAL A 219 28.11 17.62 27.57
CA VAL A 219 28.02 18.92 26.89
C VAL A 219 29.38 19.63 26.93
N PRO A 220 29.76 20.42 25.91
CA PRO A 220 30.96 21.24 25.98
C PRO A 220 30.82 22.32 27.06
N VAL A 221 31.87 22.48 27.86
CA VAL A 221 31.88 23.46 28.96
C VAL A 221 32.64 24.72 28.60
N THR A 222 33.57 24.65 27.64
CA THR A 222 34.36 25.80 27.19
C THR A 222 33.52 26.76 26.34
N ALA A 223 33.89 28.05 26.35
CA ALA A 223 33.23 29.05 25.52
C ALA A 223 33.32 28.72 24.01
N LEU A 224 34.48 28.25 23.56
CA LEU A 224 34.71 27.87 22.17
C LEU A 224 33.94 26.59 21.78
N GLY A 225 33.90 25.58 22.67
CA GLY A 225 33.10 24.38 22.46
C GLY A 225 31.60 24.68 22.36
N LYS A 226 31.08 25.57 23.20
CA LYS A 226 29.69 26.04 23.12
C LYS A 226 29.42 26.78 21.80
N PHE A 227 30.32 27.64 21.36
CA PHE A 227 30.20 28.34 20.08
C PHE A 227 30.15 27.38 18.88
N ILE A 228 31.04 26.39 18.83
CA ILE A 228 31.04 25.35 17.78
C ILE A 228 29.75 24.52 17.81
N SER A 229 29.22 24.26 19.00
CA SER A 229 27.98 23.50 19.17
C SER A 229 26.78 24.20 18.55
N VAL A 230 26.75 25.53 18.49
CA VAL A 230 25.69 26.27 17.78
C VAL A 230 25.66 25.87 16.30
N PHE A 231 26.82 25.78 15.65
CA PHE A 231 26.91 25.34 14.26
C PHE A 231 26.52 23.86 14.10
N ALA A 232 26.93 23.01 15.04
CA ALA A 232 26.52 21.60 15.05
C ALA A 232 25.00 21.47 15.09
N ILE A 233 24.32 22.22 15.96
CA ILE A 233 22.86 22.21 16.07
C ILE A 233 22.19 22.66 14.76
N ILE A 234 22.67 23.76 14.15
CA ILE A 234 22.15 24.27 12.88
C ILE A 234 22.33 23.21 11.77
N SER A 235 23.51 22.59 11.68
CA SER A 235 23.75 21.49 10.74
C SER A 235 22.82 20.30 10.98
N GLY A 236 22.52 19.95 12.24
CA GLY A 236 21.59 18.87 12.60
C GLY A 236 20.20 19.08 12.01
N PHE A 237 19.64 20.29 12.16
CA PHE A 237 18.34 20.63 11.57
C PHE A 237 18.33 20.47 10.04
N ALA A 238 19.37 20.97 9.35
CA ALA A 238 19.49 20.82 7.91
C ALA A 238 19.61 19.34 7.48
N MET A 239 20.35 18.53 8.26
CA MET A 239 20.59 17.12 7.97
C MET A 239 19.38 16.23 8.16
N ILE A 240 18.48 16.52 9.11
CA ILE A 240 17.22 15.76 9.29
C ILE A 240 16.21 16.12 8.20
N ALA A 241 16.16 17.39 7.77
CA ALA A 241 15.19 17.85 6.77
C ALA A 241 15.37 17.13 5.41
N LEU A 242 16.61 16.85 5.00
CA LEU A 242 16.92 16.25 3.71
C LEU A 242 16.35 14.82 3.50
N PRO A 243 16.67 13.81 4.35
CA PRO A 243 16.12 12.47 4.19
C PRO A 243 14.60 12.44 4.37
N VAL A 244 14.05 13.26 5.28
CA VAL A 244 12.59 13.39 5.45
C VAL A 244 11.93 13.90 4.16
N ALA A 245 12.48 14.95 3.54
CA ALA A 245 11.97 15.50 2.29
C ALA A 245 12.07 14.48 1.14
N ILE A 246 13.22 13.81 0.99
CA ILE A 246 13.44 12.78 -0.05
C ILE A 246 12.45 11.63 0.10
N ILE A 247 12.28 11.09 1.31
CA ILE A 247 11.34 9.99 1.55
C ILE A 247 9.90 10.45 1.31
N SER A 248 9.54 11.65 1.75
CA SER A 248 8.19 12.20 1.57
C SER A 248 7.82 12.37 0.09
N THR A 249 8.71 12.97 -0.71
CA THR A 249 8.47 13.14 -2.16
C THR A 249 8.45 11.80 -2.89
N ALA A 250 9.37 10.89 -2.57
CA ALA A 250 9.41 9.56 -3.18
C ALA A 250 8.19 8.72 -2.81
N PHE A 251 7.74 8.78 -1.56
CA PHE A 251 6.53 8.09 -1.13
C PHE A 251 5.29 8.64 -1.84
N ALA A 252 5.15 9.97 -1.92
CA ALA A 252 4.05 10.60 -2.64
C ALA A 252 4.02 10.20 -4.12
N GLU A 253 5.19 10.13 -4.78
CA GLU A 253 5.30 9.70 -6.17
C GLU A 253 4.97 8.22 -6.35
N GLU A 254 5.44 7.34 -5.46
CA GLU A 254 5.17 5.91 -5.54
C GLU A 254 3.69 5.58 -5.27
N VAL A 255 3.04 6.31 -4.35
CA VAL A 255 1.58 6.20 -4.14
C VAL A 255 0.82 6.60 -5.40
N LYS A 256 1.14 7.75 -6.01
CA LYS A 256 0.52 8.19 -7.27
C LYS A 256 0.74 7.20 -8.41
N ARG A 257 1.96 6.69 -8.55
CA ARG A 257 2.32 5.68 -9.57
C ARG A 257 1.54 4.39 -9.37
N ARG A 258 1.35 3.94 -8.14
CA ARG A 258 0.55 2.76 -7.83
C ARG A 258 -0.93 2.99 -8.13
N ASP A 259 -1.48 4.14 -7.76
CA ASP A 259 -2.86 4.53 -8.09
C ASP A 259 -3.06 4.55 -9.60
N PHE A 260 -2.08 5.04 -10.36
CA PHE A 260 -2.07 4.97 -11.82
C PHE A 260 -2.13 3.52 -12.30
N VAL A 261 -1.22 2.64 -11.89
CA VAL A 261 -1.19 1.23 -12.37
C VAL A 261 -2.50 0.50 -12.04
N VAL A 262 -3.04 0.70 -10.84
CA VAL A 262 -4.31 0.08 -10.43
C VAL A 262 -5.47 0.63 -11.27
N THR A 263 -5.52 1.95 -11.49
CA THR A 263 -6.53 2.61 -12.32
C THR A 263 -6.44 2.18 -13.78
N TRP A 264 -5.24 2.01 -14.34
CA TRP A 264 -5.03 1.51 -15.69
C TRP A 264 -5.60 0.09 -15.84
N GLY A 265 -5.21 -0.81 -14.92
CA GLY A 265 -5.70 -2.19 -14.93
C GLY A 265 -7.22 -2.30 -14.74
N MET A 266 -7.83 -1.32 -14.09
CA MET A 266 -9.27 -1.19 -13.95
C MET A 266 -9.93 -0.63 -15.22
N LEU A 267 -9.35 0.40 -15.84
CA LEU A 267 -9.89 1.03 -17.06
C LEU A 267 -9.84 0.08 -18.25
N ALA A 268 -8.76 -0.69 -18.40
CA ALA A 268 -8.59 -1.68 -19.45
C ALA A 268 -9.66 -2.80 -19.44
N ARG A 269 -10.40 -2.96 -18.34
CA ARG A 269 -11.50 -3.92 -18.22
C ARG A 269 -12.83 -3.38 -18.76
N VAL A 270 -12.95 -2.07 -18.93
CA VAL A 270 -14.17 -1.45 -19.43
C VAL A 270 -14.07 -1.41 -20.96
N PRO A 271 -14.94 -2.15 -21.68
CA PRO A 271 -14.88 -2.25 -23.15
C PRO A 271 -14.92 -0.89 -23.86
N LEU A 272 -15.55 0.10 -23.23
CA LEU A 272 -15.64 1.47 -23.73
C LEU A 272 -14.28 2.11 -24.06
N PHE A 273 -13.22 1.74 -23.33
CA PHE A 273 -11.90 2.35 -23.46
C PHE A 273 -10.90 1.48 -24.24
N SER A 274 -11.32 0.34 -24.79
CA SER A 274 -10.40 -0.60 -25.47
C SER A 274 -9.82 -0.07 -26.78
N HIS A 275 -10.45 0.95 -27.37
CA HIS A 275 -10.03 1.54 -28.65
C HIS A 275 -9.14 2.77 -28.50
N LEU A 276 -8.83 3.17 -27.26
CA LEU A 276 -8.04 4.37 -27.01
C LEU A 276 -6.55 4.11 -27.09
N SER A 277 -5.81 5.09 -27.60
CA SER A 277 -4.35 5.08 -27.56
C SER A 277 -3.84 5.23 -26.13
N ALA A 278 -2.59 4.83 -25.89
CA ALA A 278 -1.96 4.96 -24.57
C ALA A 278 -1.90 6.41 -24.07
N ALA A 279 -1.76 7.38 -24.98
CA ALA A 279 -1.75 8.80 -24.64
C ALA A 279 -3.13 9.29 -24.19
N GLU A 280 -4.19 8.93 -24.92
CA GLU A 280 -5.56 9.28 -24.53
C GLU A 280 -5.94 8.66 -23.19
N ILE A 281 -5.59 7.39 -22.98
CA ILE A 281 -5.84 6.73 -21.70
C ILE A 281 -5.12 7.43 -20.55
N ALA A 282 -3.84 7.79 -20.73
CA ALA A 282 -3.07 8.49 -19.69
C ALA A 282 -3.72 9.83 -19.29
N ASP A 283 -4.32 10.54 -20.24
CA ASP A 283 -5.04 11.78 -19.98
C ASP A 283 -6.35 11.53 -19.23
N ILE A 284 -7.15 10.54 -19.65
CA ILE A 284 -8.42 10.19 -18.98
C ILE A 284 -8.16 9.73 -17.54
N MET A 285 -7.11 8.96 -17.33
CA MET A 285 -6.78 8.45 -16.00
C MET A 285 -6.51 9.55 -14.98
N ARG A 286 -6.00 10.71 -15.40
CA ARG A 286 -5.81 11.86 -14.50
C ARG A 286 -7.13 12.46 -14.02
N LEU A 287 -8.22 12.19 -14.74
CA LEU A 287 -9.57 12.66 -14.43
C LEU A 287 -10.36 11.66 -13.58
N LEU A 288 -9.91 10.41 -13.53
CA LEU A 288 -10.57 9.31 -12.85
C LEU A 288 -10.00 9.08 -11.45
N ARG A 289 -10.88 8.77 -10.50
CA ARG A 289 -10.50 8.38 -9.13
C ARG A 289 -10.96 6.96 -8.85
N ALA A 290 -10.05 6.12 -8.34
CA ALA A 290 -10.42 4.80 -7.85
C ALA A 290 -11.25 4.93 -6.56
N ARG A 291 -12.41 4.28 -6.51
CA ARG A 291 -13.22 4.14 -5.30
C ARG A 291 -13.60 2.68 -5.09
N THR A 292 -13.58 2.23 -3.85
CA THR A 292 -14.07 0.90 -3.48
C THR A 292 -15.22 1.07 -2.50
N ILE A 293 -16.33 0.37 -2.75
CA ILE A 293 -17.50 0.32 -1.87
C ILE A 293 -17.73 -1.10 -1.37
N GLU A 294 -18.21 -1.24 -0.14
CA GLU A 294 -18.47 -2.53 0.49
C GLU A 294 -19.89 -3.05 0.22
N GLN A 295 -20.14 -4.34 0.47
CA GLN A 295 -21.48 -4.93 0.28
C GLN A 295 -22.51 -4.24 1.18
N GLY A 296 -23.66 -3.89 0.61
CA GLY A 296 -24.74 -3.17 1.27
C GLY A 296 -24.50 -1.66 1.40
N GLU A 297 -23.32 -1.16 1.02
CA GLU A 297 -23.04 0.28 1.03
C GLU A 297 -23.87 0.99 -0.04
N ILE A 298 -24.58 2.04 0.36
CA ILE A 298 -25.30 2.93 -0.54
C ILE A 298 -24.32 3.97 -1.07
N LEU A 299 -24.04 3.93 -2.37
CA LEU A 299 -23.10 4.83 -3.03
C LEU A 299 -23.71 6.20 -3.31
N VAL A 300 -24.96 6.21 -3.81
CA VAL A 300 -25.75 7.41 -4.12
C VAL A 300 -27.22 7.14 -3.82
N ARG A 301 -27.95 8.16 -3.37
CA ARG A 301 -29.39 8.07 -3.12
C ARG A 301 -30.16 8.78 -4.24
N ARG A 302 -31.38 8.29 -4.50
CA ARG A 302 -32.32 9.00 -5.38
C ARG A 302 -32.55 10.43 -4.87
N GLY A 303 -32.53 11.40 -5.79
CA GLY A 303 -32.72 12.81 -5.46
C GLY A 303 -31.44 13.58 -5.11
N ASP A 304 -30.31 12.88 -4.90
CA ASP A 304 -29.03 13.55 -4.70
C ASP A 304 -28.62 14.36 -5.96
N PRO A 305 -27.87 15.46 -5.82
CA PRO A 305 -27.29 16.14 -6.96
C PRO A 305 -26.30 15.24 -7.70
N ALA A 306 -26.32 15.27 -9.03
CA ALA A 306 -25.41 14.47 -9.85
C ALA A 306 -24.03 15.11 -9.94
N SER A 307 -23.10 14.66 -9.09
CA SER A 307 -21.73 15.17 -9.04
C SER A 307 -20.72 14.38 -9.88
N SER A 308 -21.01 13.12 -10.19
CA SER A 308 -20.05 12.19 -10.80
C SER A 308 -20.74 11.04 -11.56
N MET A 309 -20.04 10.36 -12.46
CA MET A 309 -20.44 9.06 -13.00
C MET A 309 -19.45 7.98 -12.57
N TYR A 310 -19.85 6.71 -12.69
CA TYR A 310 -19.12 5.57 -12.14
C TYR A 310 -18.97 4.46 -13.18
N PHE A 311 -17.76 3.92 -13.30
CA PHE A 311 -17.46 2.73 -14.11
C PHE A 311 -17.17 1.55 -13.19
N ILE A 312 -17.84 0.42 -13.40
CA ILE A 312 -17.69 -0.80 -12.60
C ILE A 312 -16.56 -1.64 -13.17
N THR A 313 -15.52 -1.85 -12.38
CA THR A 313 -14.29 -2.52 -12.85
C THR A 313 -14.15 -3.92 -12.28
N ALA A 314 -14.75 -4.14 -11.11
CA ALA A 314 -14.96 -5.44 -10.48
C ALA A 314 -16.01 -5.31 -9.38
N GLY A 315 -17.05 -6.12 -9.37
CA GLY A 315 -18.13 -6.06 -8.39
C GLY A 315 -19.52 -6.11 -9.02
N GLU A 316 -20.52 -5.73 -8.25
CA GLU A 316 -21.88 -5.63 -8.75
C GLU A 316 -22.64 -4.63 -7.87
N VAL A 317 -23.44 -3.80 -8.52
CA VAL A 317 -24.34 -2.85 -7.87
C VAL A 317 -25.76 -3.09 -8.35
N GLU A 318 -26.72 -2.78 -7.49
CA GLU A 318 -28.13 -2.74 -7.81
C GLU A 318 -28.61 -1.29 -7.74
N ILE A 319 -29.23 -0.83 -8.83
CA ILE A 319 -29.86 0.47 -8.94
C ILE A 319 -31.35 0.28 -8.67
N THR A 320 -31.83 0.83 -7.57
CA THR A 320 -33.25 0.86 -7.22
C THR A 320 -33.89 2.11 -7.81
N LEU A 321 -34.70 1.90 -8.85
CA LEU A 321 -35.53 2.91 -9.51
C LEU A 321 -36.98 2.80 -8.96
N PRO A 322 -37.86 3.78 -9.25
CA PRO A 322 -39.23 3.78 -8.70
C PRO A 322 -40.04 2.52 -9.06
N ASN A 323 -39.83 2.01 -10.28
CA ASN A 323 -40.66 0.94 -10.85
C ASN A 323 -39.87 -0.35 -11.13
N GLN A 324 -38.55 -0.35 -10.93
CA GLN A 324 -37.69 -1.49 -11.26
C GLN A 324 -36.37 -1.49 -10.50
N HIS A 325 -35.72 -2.65 -10.48
CA HIS A 325 -34.35 -2.82 -10.00
C HIS A 325 -33.45 -3.26 -11.15
N VAL A 326 -32.34 -2.57 -11.35
CA VAL A 326 -31.38 -2.87 -12.42
C VAL A 326 -30.06 -3.27 -11.80
N ARG A 327 -29.55 -4.45 -12.15
CA ARG A 327 -28.22 -4.92 -11.71
C ARG A 327 -27.18 -4.65 -12.76
N LEU A 328 -26.07 -4.07 -12.33
CA LEU A 328 -24.93 -3.74 -13.17
C LEU A 328 -23.67 -4.39 -12.61
N ALA A 329 -22.94 -5.09 -13.48
CA ALA A 329 -21.74 -5.84 -13.15
C ALA A 329 -20.49 -5.26 -13.85
N ASP A 330 -19.36 -5.96 -13.71
CA ASP A 330 -18.05 -5.63 -14.28
C ASP A 330 -18.14 -5.20 -15.76
N GLY A 331 -17.44 -4.11 -16.11
CA GLY A 331 -17.36 -3.56 -17.47
C GLY A 331 -18.48 -2.59 -17.84
N THR A 332 -19.49 -2.42 -16.97
CA THR A 332 -20.59 -1.45 -17.18
C THR A 332 -20.32 -0.13 -16.46
N PHE A 333 -21.15 0.89 -16.71
CA PHE A 333 -21.10 2.20 -16.05
C PHE A 333 -22.50 2.71 -15.71
N PHE A 334 -22.61 3.70 -14.81
CA PHE A 334 -23.86 4.37 -14.46
C PHE A 334 -23.66 5.81 -13.99
N GLY A 335 -24.76 6.57 -13.95
CA GLY A 335 -24.80 7.95 -13.50
C GLY A 335 -24.66 8.98 -14.62
N GLU A 336 -24.50 8.52 -15.87
CA GLU A 336 -24.39 9.33 -17.08
C GLU A 336 -25.66 10.14 -17.37
N ILE A 337 -26.86 9.57 -17.13
CA ILE A 337 -28.14 10.22 -17.45
C ILE A 337 -28.26 11.54 -16.69
N ALA A 338 -28.02 11.48 -15.37
CA ALA A 338 -28.16 12.64 -14.51
C ALA A 338 -27.11 13.72 -14.81
N LEU A 339 -25.92 13.34 -15.30
CA LEU A 339 -24.90 14.29 -15.75
C LEU A 339 -25.24 14.94 -17.09
N LEU A 340 -25.65 14.15 -18.09
CA LEU A 340 -25.98 14.64 -19.43
C LEU A 340 -27.16 15.61 -19.42
N HIS A 341 -28.18 15.30 -18.63
CA HIS A 341 -29.40 16.09 -18.59
C HIS A 341 -29.46 17.09 -17.43
N LYS A 342 -28.38 17.19 -16.63
CA LYS A 342 -28.31 18.07 -15.45
C LYS A 342 -29.47 17.86 -14.46
N THR A 343 -29.88 16.62 -14.28
CA THR A 343 -30.95 16.23 -13.35
C THR A 343 -30.40 15.66 -12.04
N LYS A 344 -31.29 15.46 -11.05
CA LYS A 344 -30.97 14.73 -9.82
C LYS A 344 -30.83 13.23 -10.10
N ARG A 345 -30.23 12.47 -9.18
CA ARG A 345 -30.11 11.02 -9.29
C ARG A 345 -31.47 10.35 -9.42
N SER A 346 -31.66 9.57 -10.49
CA SER A 346 -32.91 8.87 -10.80
C SER A 346 -33.19 7.67 -9.89
N GLY A 347 -32.17 7.11 -9.23
CA GLY A 347 -32.27 5.93 -8.38
C GLY A 347 -31.21 5.85 -7.30
N THR A 348 -31.45 4.98 -6.32
CA THR A 348 -30.50 4.67 -5.24
C THR A 348 -29.61 3.52 -5.68
N VAL A 349 -28.29 3.69 -5.61
CA VAL A 349 -27.33 2.66 -6.01
C VAL A 349 -26.72 2.02 -4.76
N THR A 350 -26.86 0.70 -4.64
CA THR A 350 -26.34 -0.08 -3.52
C THR A 350 -25.44 -1.19 -4.03
N ALA A 351 -24.29 -1.41 -3.40
CA ALA A 351 -23.41 -2.53 -3.75
C ALA A 351 -24.02 -3.88 -3.30
N THR A 352 -24.21 -4.83 -4.20
CA THR A 352 -24.66 -6.20 -3.86
C THR A 352 -23.50 -7.06 -3.38
N ARG A 353 -22.27 -6.70 -3.78
CA ARG A 353 -20.98 -7.23 -3.29
C ARG A 353 -19.93 -6.12 -3.26
N LYS A 354 -18.77 -6.38 -2.66
CA LYS A 354 -17.63 -5.43 -2.70
C LYS A 354 -17.33 -5.03 -4.15
N THR A 355 -17.39 -3.73 -4.43
CA THR A 355 -17.31 -3.20 -5.79
C THR A 355 -16.22 -2.15 -5.90
N ARG A 356 -15.33 -2.33 -6.88
CA ARG A 356 -14.34 -1.36 -7.32
C ARG A 356 -14.89 -0.56 -8.49
N LEU A 357 -14.75 0.75 -8.38
CA LEU A 357 -15.31 1.74 -9.28
C LEU A 357 -14.21 2.72 -9.71
N LEU A 358 -14.33 3.23 -10.94
CA LEU A 358 -13.68 4.48 -11.34
C LEU A 358 -14.73 5.58 -11.32
N VAL A 359 -14.43 6.66 -10.62
CA VAL A 359 -15.29 7.84 -10.47
C VAL A 359 -14.79 8.92 -11.41
N LEU A 360 -15.69 9.48 -12.21
CA LEU A 360 -15.44 10.65 -13.06
C LEU A 360 -16.36 11.79 -12.61
N ASP A 361 -15.78 12.88 -12.14
CA ASP A 361 -16.55 14.03 -11.67
C ASP A 361 -17.20 14.81 -12.83
N ALA A 362 -18.31 15.48 -12.55
CA ALA A 362 -19.13 16.17 -13.55
C ALA A 362 -18.33 17.20 -14.37
N GLN A 363 -17.43 17.95 -13.72
CA GLN A 363 -16.57 18.93 -14.39
C GLN A 363 -15.66 18.25 -15.42
N HIS A 364 -15.07 17.11 -15.06
CA HIS A 364 -14.20 16.34 -15.94
C HIS A 364 -14.98 15.57 -17.01
N PHE A 365 -16.21 15.15 -16.73
CA PHE A 365 -17.08 14.47 -17.67
C PHE A 365 -17.41 15.34 -18.89
N HIS A 366 -17.80 16.59 -18.66
CA HIS A 366 -18.13 17.52 -19.75
C HIS A 366 -16.90 17.79 -20.62
N ALA A 367 -15.75 18.08 -20.00
CA ALA A 367 -14.49 18.25 -20.70
C ALA A 367 -14.09 17.00 -21.52
N LEU A 368 -14.36 15.81 -20.98
CA LEU A 368 -14.04 14.54 -21.63
C LEU A 368 -14.93 14.28 -22.86
N ILE A 369 -16.23 14.56 -22.75
CA ILE A 369 -17.19 14.43 -23.85
C ILE A 369 -16.86 15.37 -25.01
N GLU A 370 -16.50 16.63 -24.71
CA GLU A 370 -16.10 17.61 -25.73
C GLU A 370 -14.84 17.18 -26.47
N ARG A 371 -13.89 16.58 -25.75
CA ARG A 371 -12.59 16.18 -26.32
C ARG A 371 -12.64 14.85 -27.08
N MET A 372 -13.66 14.01 -26.83
CA MET A 372 -13.73 12.63 -27.34
C MET A 372 -15.11 12.29 -27.91
N PRO A 373 -15.36 12.62 -29.20
CA PRO A 373 -16.66 12.42 -29.84
C PRO A 373 -17.12 10.95 -29.86
N THR A 374 -16.19 10.00 -29.96
CA THR A 374 -16.49 8.55 -29.97
C THR A 374 -17.05 8.08 -28.62
N LEU A 375 -16.44 8.52 -27.52
CA LEU A 375 -16.93 8.26 -26.17
C LEU A 375 -18.29 8.92 -25.94
N ALA A 376 -18.42 10.19 -26.35
CA ALA A 376 -19.67 10.93 -26.26
C ALA A 376 -20.82 10.19 -26.95
N ALA A 377 -20.61 9.74 -28.20
CA ALA A 377 -21.61 9.00 -28.96
C ALA A 377 -22.05 7.71 -28.25
N HIS A 378 -21.11 6.94 -27.69
CA HIS A 378 -21.44 5.73 -26.95
C HIS A 378 -22.24 6.04 -25.67
N VAL A 379 -21.80 7.03 -24.88
CA VAL A 379 -22.49 7.45 -23.65
C VAL A 379 -23.90 7.95 -23.95
N HIS A 380 -24.09 8.77 -24.99
CA HIS A 380 -25.42 9.22 -25.42
C HIS A 380 -26.32 8.07 -25.89
N THR A 381 -25.77 7.11 -26.65
CA THR A 381 -26.51 5.95 -27.13
C THR A 381 -26.97 5.07 -25.96
N THR A 382 -26.09 4.78 -25.01
CA THR A 382 -26.43 4.01 -23.80
C THR A 382 -27.43 4.74 -22.92
N ALA A 383 -27.28 6.06 -22.74
CA ALA A 383 -28.21 6.87 -21.96
C ALA A 383 -29.62 6.84 -22.57
N LYS A 384 -29.72 6.98 -23.90
CA LYS A 384 -31.00 6.92 -24.63
C LYS A 384 -31.66 5.55 -24.50
N ALA A 385 -30.92 4.46 -24.72
CA ALA A 385 -31.44 3.10 -24.56
C ALA A 385 -31.96 2.83 -23.14
N ARG A 386 -31.23 3.30 -22.12
CA ARG A 386 -31.65 3.16 -20.71
C ARG A 386 -32.86 4.02 -20.36
N LEU A 387 -32.99 5.21 -20.93
CA LEU A 387 -34.16 6.07 -20.77
C LEU A 387 -35.40 5.40 -21.37
N GLU A 388 -35.27 4.82 -22.56
CA GLU A 388 -36.32 4.07 -23.24
C GLU A 388 -36.74 2.82 -22.45
N GLU A 389 -35.79 2.09 -21.85
CA GLU A 389 -36.07 0.95 -20.97
C GLU A 389 -36.68 1.33 -19.60
N THR A 390 -36.39 2.54 -19.09
CA THR A 390 -36.84 2.95 -17.75
C THR A 390 -38.28 3.52 -17.73
N GLY A 391 -38.84 3.83 -18.91
CA GLY A 391 -40.22 4.30 -19.06
C GLY A 391 -40.46 5.77 -18.66
N ASP A 392 -41.64 6.26 -19.04
CA ASP A 392 -42.13 7.65 -19.17
C ASP A 392 -41.77 8.65 -18.05
N LEU A 393 -41.51 8.22 -16.81
CA LEU A 393 -41.25 9.12 -15.68
C LEU A 393 -39.89 9.83 -15.77
N ALA A 394 -38.86 9.17 -16.30
CA ALA A 394 -37.57 9.84 -16.53
C ALA A 394 -37.70 10.94 -17.58
N ALA A 395 -38.49 10.71 -18.64
CA ALA A 395 -38.84 11.73 -19.63
C ALA A 395 -39.69 12.87 -19.01
N THR A 396 -40.54 12.57 -18.02
CA THR A 396 -41.36 13.58 -17.34
C THR A 396 -40.53 14.44 -16.38
N GLU A 397 -39.61 13.85 -15.61
CA GLU A 397 -38.66 14.58 -14.74
C GLU A 397 -37.65 15.40 -15.57
N LEU A 398 -37.25 14.91 -16.74
CA LEU A 398 -36.46 15.66 -17.73
C LEU A 398 -37.21 16.86 -18.29
N ALA A 399 -38.48 16.68 -18.68
CA ALA A 399 -39.34 17.76 -19.14
C ALA A 399 -39.60 18.82 -18.06
N GLN A 400 -39.62 18.44 -16.78
CA GLN A 400 -39.67 19.39 -15.65
C GLN A 400 -38.35 20.14 -15.48
N ALA A 401 -37.21 19.46 -15.56
CA ALA A 401 -35.90 20.10 -15.44
C ALA A 401 -35.57 21.06 -16.60
N GLU A 402 -35.96 20.73 -17.84
CA GLU A 402 -35.85 21.62 -19.00
C GLU A 402 -36.72 22.88 -18.83
N ARG A 403 -37.91 22.74 -18.25
CA ARG A 403 -38.79 23.90 -17.95
C ARG A 403 -38.21 24.80 -16.86
N GLU A 404 -37.62 24.23 -15.81
CA GLU A 404 -36.98 25.00 -14.73
C GLU A 404 -35.65 25.66 -15.14
N GLY A 405 -34.95 25.11 -16.14
CA GLY A 405 -33.70 25.65 -16.67
C GLY A 405 -33.86 26.76 -17.70
N THR A 406 -35.04 26.95 -18.29
CA THR A 406 -35.31 27.99 -19.30
C THR A 406 -35.72 29.34 -18.67
N ASP A 407 -36.05 29.35 -17.38
CA ASP A 407 -36.48 30.52 -16.60
C ASP A 407 -35.34 31.21 -15.80
N ARG A 408 -34.06 30.97 -16.17
CA ARG A 408 -32.89 31.59 -15.51
C ARG A 408 -31.91 32.25 -16.47
#